data_AF-A0A2N2GZ19-F1
#
_entry.id   AF-A0A2N2GZ19-F1
#
_cell.length_a   1.000
_cell.length_b   1.000
_cell.length_c   1.000
_cell.angle_alpha   90.00
_cell.angle_beta   90.00
_cell.angle_gamma   90.00
#
_symmetry.space_group_name_H-M   'P 1'
#
loop_
_entity.id
_entity.type
_entity.pdbx_description
1 polymer ?
#
loop_
_entity_poly.entity_id
_entity_poly.type
_entity_poly.pdbx_seq_one_letter_code
_entity_poly.pdbx_strand_id
1 'polypeptide(L)'
;MQKRAKQECWADHKVKRSRKKEFHGVEPQPVEKEVTLLFTDMVGFSQTTAGMKPREMADFLIAYRRKLESIVLDEAKGAQHVDHIAGDAAACVFESKPSDGDNEKSVRAFRAALKLLEEIASERVARTHIGVYSGGIIELQYDGQTVRFGNSYTAASRLQDLCGHFGTSILMDRNVALAQGDDLKYISCVGKITPKGFNHPIHIFTVDKPGIHRCPVDVDEEKLFQYVKIKNTAIEYFCGNEKRGIKPDFPKAREKLYQAERLFREATGRKDIATERVLGYIGEHNLPTSDFISAGMKLESKSGSAPLGVQLFRLSQDLLKSLDREFFDTFVLNTDWEQSFRLEWREKEEVIIEKGSRPDGVYFLAKGRVRVVDAEGRVIAVVNEGDVFGEMAYFPTENVRNATVIADSELVLHRISGEDFVKFPAIRNLFERIAHKRLLQRKKSAPDSDSQ
;
A
#
# COMPACT_ATOMS: atom_id res chain seq x y z
N MET A 1 0.83 -49.84 -46.98
CA MET A 1 1.66 -49.80 -45.75
C MET A 1 2.59 -48.59 -45.92
N GLN A 2 2.55 -47.48 -45.18
CA GLN A 2 2.32 -47.21 -43.76
C GLN A 2 1.75 -45.77 -43.57
N LYS A 3 0.83 -45.61 -42.61
CA LYS A 3 0.61 -44.50 -41.65
C LYS A 3 0.37 -43.08 -42.20
N ARG A 4 -0.88 -42.56 -42.20
CA ARG A 4 -1.64 -41.91 -41.09
C ARG A 4 -0.82 -40.92 -40.24
N ALA A 5 -1.12 -39.62 -40.38
CA ALA A 5 -1.59 -38.72 -39.31
C ALA A 5 -1.41 -37.21 -39.67
N LYS A 6 -2.54 -36.48 -39.75
CA LYS A 6 -2.81 -35.05 -39.43
C LYS A 6 -3.95 -34.55 -40.33
N GLN A 7 -5.22 -34.78 -39.96
CA GLN A 7 -6.09 -33.87 -39.19
C GLN A 7 -6.18 -32.48 -39.86
N GLU A 8 -7.13 -32.25 -40.77
CA GLU A 8 -8.58 -32.01 -40.56
C GLU A 8 -8.91 -30.80 -39.67
N CYS A 9 -9.59 -29.83 -40.31
CA CYS A 9 -10.80 -29.14 -39.85
C CYS A 9 -10.68 -27.61 -39.72
N TRP A 10 -10.57 -26.91 -40.85
CA TRP A 10 -11.06 -25.53 -41.01
C TRP A 10 -12.16 -25.55 -42.09
N ALA A 11 -13.40 -25.83 -41.68
CA ALA A 11 -14.57 -25.76 -42.54
C ALA A 11 -15.34 -24.45 -42.25
N ASP A 12 -15.31 -23.57 -43.26
CA ASP A 12 -16.13 -22.38 -43.46
C ASP A 12 -17.54 -22.49 -42.85
N HIS A 13 -17.77 -21.78 -41.76
CA HIS A 13 -19.12 -21.43 -41.31
C HIS A 13 -19.44 -19.99 -41.76
N LYS A 14 -20.02 -19.88 -42.95
CA LYS A 14 -20.71 -18.67 -43.42
C LYS A 14 -21.85 -18.32 -42.45
N VAL A 15 -21.58 -17.39 -41.54
CA VAL A 15 -22.62 -16.75 -40.73
C VAL A 15 -23.49 -15.90 -41.65
N LYS A 16 -24.76 -16.31 -41.81
CA LYS A 16 -25.80 -15.51 -42.45
C LYS A 16 -25.91 -14.17 -41.73
N ARG A 17 -25.46 -13.08 -42.38
CA ARG A 17 -25.74 -11.70 -41.97
C ARG A 17 -27.26 -11.49 -42.00
N SER A 18 -27.90 -11.59 -40.83
CA SER A 18 -29.28 -11.15 -40.64
C SER A 18 -29.36 -9.65 -40.86
N ARG A 19 -30.39 -9.24 -41.60
CA ARG A 19 -30.71 -7.88 -42.04
C ARG A 19 -30.42 -6.82 -40.97
N LYS A 20 -29.61 -5.81 -41.32
CA LYS A 20 -29.56 -4.50 -40.64
C LYS A 20 -30.99 -3.97 -40.58
N LYS A 21 -31.60 -3.90 -39.39
CA LYS A 21 -32.69 -2.95 -39.14
C LYS A 21 -32.04 -1.57 -39.11
N GLU A 22 -32.34 -0.74 -40.10
CA GLU A 22 -32.06 0.69 -40.03
C GLU A 22 -32.90 1.27 -38.89
N PHE A 23 -32.23 1.68 -37.81
CA PHE A 23 -32.86 2.43 -36.73
C PHE A 23 -33.01 3.88 -37.20
N HIS A 24 -34.19 4.21 -37.73
CA HIS A 24 -34.67 5.58 -37.81
C HIS A 24 -35.37 5.92 -36.50
N GLY A 25 -34.58 6.31 -35.51
CA GLY A 25 -35.03 6.94 -34.28
C GLY A 25 -33.94 7.90 -33.85
N VAL A 26 -34.31 9.11 -33.42
CA VAL A 26 -33.35 10.08 -32.84
C VAL A 26 -32.60 9.35 -31.73
N GLU A 27 -31.28 9.16 -31.90
CA GLU A 27 -30.47 8.60 -30.81
C GLU A 27 -30.65 9.52 -29.60
N PRO A 28 -31.16 9.01 -28.47
CA PRO A 28 -31.35 9.83 -27.29
C PRO A 28 -30.00 10.42 -26.90
N GLN A 29 -29.93 11.75 -26.80
CA GLN A 29 -28.68 12.42 -26.52
C GLN A 29 -28.17 12.02 -25.12
N PRO A 30 -26.86 11.72 -24.99
CA PRO A 30 -26.26 11.43 -23.70
C PRO A 30 -26.41 12.65 -22.78
N VAL A 31 -26.83 12.42 -21.55
CA VAL A 31 -26.94 13.45 -20.52
C VAL A 31 -25.74 13.34 -19.59
N GLU A 32 -24.91 14.38 -19.54
CA GLU A 32 -23.83 14.49 -18.57
C GLU A 32 -24.40 14.86 -17.20
N LYS A 33 -24.00 14.13 -16.16
CA LYS A 33 -24.43 14.37 -14.78
C LYS A 33 -23.23 14.33 -13.84
N GLU A 34 -23.18 15.26 -12.89
CA GLU A 34 -22.28 15.19 -11.75
C GLU A 34 -22.92 14.38 -10.62
N VAL A 35 -22.23 13.33 -10.18
CA VAL A 35 -22.75 12.39 -9.18
C VAL A 35 -21.70 12.08 -8.12
N THR A 36 -22.15 11.55 -6.98
CA THR A 36 -21.29 10.80 -6.06
C THR A 36 -21.73 9.34 -6.11
N LEU A 37 -20.79 8.45 -6.38
CA LEU A 37 -21.00 7.00 -6.43
C LEU A 37 -20.56 6.37 -5.12
N LEU A 38 -21.39 5.51 -4.56
CA LEU A 38 -21.05 4.64 -3.43
C LEU A 38 -21.08 3.20 -3.94
N PHE A 39 -19.91 2.59 -4.02
CA PHE A 39 -19.73 1.21 -4.46
C PHE A 39 -19.54 0.30 -3.24
N THR A 40 -20.22 -0.84 -3.23
CA THR A 40 -20.15 -1.82 -2.14
C THR A 40 -19.81 -3.20 -2.66
N ASP A 41 -19.10 -3.99 -1.86
CA ASP A 41 -18.82 -5.41 -2.13
C ASP A 41 -18.60 -6.15 -0.79
N MET A 42 -19.15 -7.35 -0.64
CA MET A 42 -19.08 -8.11 0.61
C MET A 42 -17.70 -8.75 0.78
N VAL A 43 -17.18 -8.64 2.00
CA VAL A 43 -15.92 -9.29 2.37
C VAL A 43 -16.15 -10.79 2.52
N GLY A 44 -15.48 -11.59 1.69
CA GLY A 44 -15.49 -13.04 1.80
C GLY A 44 -16.76 -13.70 1.26
N PHE A 45 -17.49 -13.06 0.35
CA PHE A 45 -18.71 -13.61 -0.26
C PHE A 45 -18.55 -15.07 -0.71
N SER A 46 -17.51 -15.36 -1.51
CA SER A 46 -17.26 -16.71 -2.01
C SER A 46 -17.02 -17.74 -0.90
N GLN A 47 -16.40 -17.33 0.22
CA GLN A 47 -16.18 -18.23 1.37
C GLN A 47 -17.50 -18.50 2.10
N THR A 48 -18.30 -17.46 2.32
CA THR A 48 -19.63 -17.54 2.94
C THR A 48 -20.57 -18.43 2.13
N THR A 49 -20.56 -18.32 0.81
CA THR A 49 -21.49 -19.05 -0.06
C THR A 49 -20.97 -20.41 -0.56
N ALA A 50 -19.72 -20.79 -0.29
CA ALA A 50 -19.10 -22.00 -0.85
C ALA A 50 -19.87 -23.30 -0.54
N GLY A 51 -20.50 -23.37 0.63
CA GLY A 51 -21.29 -24.53 1.07
C GLY A 51 -22.80 -24.39 0.88
N MET A 52 -23.28 -23.25 0.40
CA MET A 52 -24.72 -22.98 0.28
C MET A 52 -25.31 -23.69 -0.93
N LYS A 53 -26.52 -24.23 -0.79
CA LYS A 53 -27.31 -24.65 -1.95
C LYS A 53 -27.74 -23.42 -2.75
N PRO A 54 -28.04 -23.55 -4.06
CA PRO A 54 -28.45 -22.42 -4.89
C PRO A 54 -29.62 -21.60 -4.33
N ARG A 55 -30.58 -22.26 -3.68
CA ARG A 55 -31.72 -21.58 -3.06
C ARG A 55 -31.32 -20.74 -1.84
N GLU A 56 -30.49 -21.31 -0.97
CA GLU A 56 -29.98 -20.63 0.23
C GLU A 56 -29.12 -19.42 -0.15
N MET A 57 -28.27 -19.57 -1.17
CA MET A 57 -27.47 -18.47 -1.72
C MET A 57 -28.36 -17.36 -2.28
N ALA A 58 -29.42 -17.70 -3.01
CA ALA A 58 -30.36 -16.72 -3.54
C ALA A 58 -31.10 -15.98 -2.41
N ASP A 59 -31.62 -16.70 -1.42
CA ASP A 59 -32.34 -16.11 -0.29
C ASP A 59 -31.41 -15.20 0.55
N PHE A 60 -30.15 -15.61 0.78
CA PHE A 60 -29.12 -14.79 1.43
C PHE A 60 -28.81 -13.51 0.63
N LEU A 61 -28.56 -13.62 -0.67
CA LEU A 61 -28.23 -12.49 -1.52
C LEU A 61 -29.37 -11.47 -1.59
N ILE A 62 -30.62 -11.96 -1.70
CA ILE A 62 -31.81 -11.09 -1.71
C ILE A 62 -31.96 -10.37 -0.36
N ALA A 63 -31.75 -11.07 0.76
CA ALA A 63 -31.81 -10.46 2.09
C ALA A 63 -30.76 -9.36 2.27
N TYR A 64 -29.51 -9.64 1.88
CA TYR A 64 -28.42 -8.67 1.90
C TYR A 64 -28.74 -7.43 1.04
N ARG A 65 -29.16 -7.65 -0.21
CA ARG A 65 -29.49 -6.55 -1.14
C ARG A 65 -30.63 -5.67 -0.63
N ARG A 66 -31.72 -6.27 -0.12
CA ARG A 66 -32.85 -5.52 0.46
C ARG A 66 -32.43 -4.68 1.65
N LYS A 67 -31.56 -5.23 2.51
CA LYS A 67 -31.05 -4.50 3.68
C LYS A 67 -30.16 -3.34 3.24
N LEU A 68 -29.27 -3.54 2.27
CA LEU A 68 -28.46 -2.49 1.68
C LEU A 68 -29.33 -1.37 1.08
N GLU A 69 -30.30 -1.74 0.23
CA GLU A 69 -31.26 -0.81 -0.38
C GLU A 69 -32.00 0.02 0.68
N SER A 70 -32.46 -0.62 1.78
CA SER A 70 -33.17 0.08 2.86
C SER A 70 -32.33 1.13 3.59
N ILE A 71 -31.00 1.06 3.50
CA ILE A 71 -30.07 1.99 4.15
C ILE A 71 -29.72 3.14 3.20
N VAL A 72 -29.49 2.83 1.92
CA VAL A 72 -28.95 3.77 0.94
C VAL A 72 -30.02 4.52 0.15
N LEU A 73 -31.18 3.91 -0.12
CA LEU A 73 -32.28 4.55 -0.83
C LEU A 73 -33.12 5.40 0.13
N ASP A 74 -33.33 6.65 -0.25
CA ASP A 74 -34.23 7.59 0.43
C ASP A 74 -34.57 8.72 -0.57
N GLU A 75 -35.86 8.96 -0.82
CA GLU A 75 -36.32 9.91 -1.84
C GLU A 75 -35.89 11.36 -1.56
N ALA A 76 -35.73 11.71 -0.28
CA ALA A 76 -35.34 13.06 0.13
C ALA A 76 -33.82 13.21 0.20
N LYS A 77 -33.11 12.23 0.77
CA LYS A 77 -31.72 12.36 1.22
C LYS A 77 -30.80 11.18 0.85
N GLY A 78 -31.30 10.15 0.18
CA GLY A 78 -30.54 8.95 -0.18
C GLY A 78 -30.07 8.93 -1.63
N ALA A 79 -29.64 7.76 -2.06
CA ALA A 79 -29.34 7.45 -3.45
C ALA A 79 -30.63 7.43 -4.25
N GLN A 80 -30.56 7.93 -5.48
CA GLN A 80 -31.67 7.88 -6.43
C GLN A 80 -31.78 6.50 -7.08
N HIS A 81 -30.65 5.81 -7.25
CA HIS A 81 -30.58 4.52 -7.92
C HIS A 81 -29.57 3.60 -7.24
N VAL A 82 -29.87 2.29 -7.27
CA VAL A 82 -28.96 1.21 -6.89
C VAL A 82 -28.87 0.24 -8.05
N ASP A 83 -27.69 0.16 -8.66
CA ASP A 83 -27.38 -0.75 -9.74
C ASP A 83 -26.68 -1.99 -9.15
N HIS A 84 -27.35 -3.14 -9.12
CA HIS A 84 -26.75 -4.40 -8.67
C HIS A 84 -25.83 -4.96 -9.75
N ILE A 85 -24.58 -5.24 -9.37
CA ILE A 85 -23.58 -5.85 -10.23
C ILE A 85 -23.56 -7.36 -9.95
N ALA A 86 -23.03 -8.16 -10.86
CA ALA A 86 -23.02 -9.62 -10.71
C ALA A 86 -22.40 -10.04 -9.36
N GLY A 87 -23.12 -10.90 -8.62
CA GLY A 87 -22.75 -11.27 -7.25
C GLY A 87 -23.38 -10.34 -6.22
N ASP A 88 -22.59 -9.91 -5.26
CA ASP A 88 -22.96 -9.14 -4.08
C ASP A 88 -22.57 -7.65 -4.14
N ALA A 89 -21.91 -7.25 -5.22
CA ALA A 89 -21.55 -5.86 -5.47
C ALA A 89 -22.75 -4.99 -5.86
N ALA A 90 -22.74 -3.74 -5.44
CA ALA A 90 -23.75 -2.74 -5.81
C ALA A 90 -23.14 -1.36 -5.99
N ALA A 91 -23.69 -0.57 -6.92
CA ALA A 91 -23.33 0.82 -7.13
C ALA A 91 -24.54 1.71 -6.85
N CYS A 92 -24.41 2.61 -5.88
CA CYS A 92 -25.47 3.55 -5.50
C CYS A 92 -25.13 4.94 -6.05
N VAL A 93 -26.08 5.57 -6.74
CA VAL A 93 -25.87 6.85 -7.43
C VAL A 93 -26.55 7.99 -6.66
N PHE A 94 -25.76 8.99 -6.27
CA PHE A 94 -26.23 10.21 -5.63
C PHE A 94 -26.08 11.38 -6.61
N GLU A 95 -27.18 11.79 -7.22
CA GLU A 95 -27.22 12.88 -8.21
C GLU A 95 -27.37 14.25 -7.54
N SER A 96 -26.69 15.29 -8.04
CA SER A 96 -26.95 16.68 -7.64
C SER A 96 -28.39 17.08 -7.97
N LYS A 97 -29.13 17.63 -6.99
CA LYS A 97 -30.44 18.25 -7.24
C LYS A 97 -30.26 19.70 -7.67
N PRO A 98 -31.19 20.30 -8.45
CA PRO A 98 -31.09 21.70 -8.87
C PRO A 98 -30.99 22.72 -7.72
N SER A 99 -31.53 22.37 -6.54
CA SER A 99 -31.48 23.18 -5.32
C SER A 99 -30.29 22.87 -4.41
N ASP A 100 -29.51 21.84 -4.72
CA ASP A 100 -28.40 21.39 -3.87
C ASP A 100 -27.18 22.30 -4.07
N GLY A 101 -26.45 22.58 -2.99
CA GLY A 101 -25.09 23.06 -3.12
C GLY A 101 -24.18 21.97 -3.70
N ASP A 102 -23.06 22.36 -4.32
CA ASP A 102 -22.16 21.44 -5.04
C ASP A 102 -21.75 20.19 -4.24
N ASN A 103 -21.63 20.33 -2.91
CA ASN A 103 -21.18 19.28 -2.01
C ASN A 103 -22.30 18.37 -1.45
N GLU A 104 -23.58 18.72 -1.61
CA GLU A 104 -24.68 18.02 -0.92
C GLU A 104 -24.79 16.55 -1.35
N LYS A 105 -24.54 16.23 -2.62
CA LYS A 105 -24.48 14.85 -3.12
C LYS A 105 -23.43 14.01 -2.38
N SER A 106 -22.27 14.60 -2.10
CA SER A 106 -21.17 13.93 -1.40
C SER A 106 -21.45 13.79 0.10
N VAL A 107 -22.14 14.76 0.70
CA VAL A 107 -22.62 14.66 2.09
C VAL A 107 -23.68 13.57 2.23
N ARG A 108 -24.64 13.48 1.30
CA ARG A 108 -25.66 12.41 1.29
C ARG A 108 -25.04 11.03 1.13
N ALA A 109 -24.11 10.87 0.18
CA ALA A 109 -23.40 9.62 -0.03
C ALA A 109 -22.60 9.19 1.21
N PHE A 110 -21.86 10.13 1.83
CA PHE A 110 -21.10 9.85 3.04
C PHE A 110 -21.99 9.47 4.23
N ARG A 111 -23.12 10.16 4.44
CA ARG A 111 -24.10 9.79 5.47
C ARG A 111 -24.69 8.40 5.27
N ALA A 112 -25.02 8.03 4.04
CA ALA A 112 -25.49 6.68 3.72
C ALA A 112 -24.39 5.63 4.02
N ALA A 113 -23.14 5.93 3.68
CA ALA A 113 -22.00 5.08 3.98
C ALA A 113 -21.77 4.91 5.49
N LEU A 114 -21.91 5.99 6.28
CA LEU A 114 -21.80 5.92 7.75
C LEU A 114 -22.89 5.03 8.36
N LYS A 115 -24.15 5.19 7.94
CA LYS A 115 -25.25 4.31 8.38
C LYS A 115 -24.97 2.85 8.03
N LEU A 116 -24.45 2.59 6.83
CA LEU A 116 -24.08 1.24 6.43
C LEU A 116 -22.95 0.68 7.31
N LEU A 117 -21.94 1.48 7.63
CA LEU A 117 -20.86 1.09 8.55
C LEU A 117 -21.37 0.80 9.97
N GLU A 118 -22.34 1.56 10.48
CA GLU A 118 -22.99 1.31 11.78
C GLU A 118 -23.77 -0.02 11.79
N GLU A 119 -24.49 -0.32 10.71
CA GLU A 119 -25.21 -1.60 10.55
C GLU A 119 -24.26 -2.79 10.43
N ILE A 120 -23.11 -2.61 9.77
CA ILE A 120 -22.02 -3.61 9.71
C ILE A 120 -21.40 -3.81 11.09
N ALA A 121 -21.11 -2.72 11.81
CA ALA A 121 -20.54 -2.79 13.16
C ALA A 121 -21.49 -3.47 14.16
N SER A 122 -22.80 -3.32 13.94
CA SER A 122 -23.84 -4.00 14.72
C SER A 122 -24.16 -5.42 14.24
N GLU A 123 -23.38 -5.96 13.29
CA GLU A 123 -23.57 -7.30 12.70
C GLU A 123 -24.95 -7.54 12.04
N ARG A 124 -25.70 -6.46 11.74
CA ARG A 124 -27.00 -6.52 11.04
C ARG A 124 -26.83 -6.60 9.52
N VAL A 125 -25.65 -6.22 9.03
CA VAL A 125 -25.23 -6.35 7.64
C VAL A 125 -23.90 -7.10 7.63
N ALA A 126 -23.74 -8.01 6.67
CA ALA A 126 -22.46 -8.71 6.47
C ALA A 126 -21.32 -7.69 6.26
N ARG A 127 -20.08 -8.07 6.59
CA ARG A 127 -18.94 -7.17 6.37
C ARG A 127 -18.85 -6.77 4.90
N THR A 128 -18.77 -5.48 4.64
CA THR A 128 -18.79 -4.90 3.29
C THR A 128 -17.73 -3.81 3.18
N HIS A 129 -16.98 -3.82 2.09
CA HIS A 129 -16.09 -2.73 1.72
C HIS A 129 -16.86 -1.66 0.94
N ILE A 130 -16.55 -0.40 1.19
CA ILE A 130 -17.25 0.75 0.60
C ILE A 130 -16.25 1.68 -0.10
N GLY A 131 -16.47 1.96 -1.37
CA GLY A 131 -15.70 2.93 -2.16
C GLY A 131 -16.57 4.11 -2.55
N VAL A 132 -16.19 5.34 -2.20
CA VAL A 132 -16.99 6.53 -2.50
C VAL A 132 -16.20 7.48 -3.40
N TYR A 133 -16.77 7.86 -4.54
CA TYR A 133 -16.10 8.73 -5.51
C TYR A 133 -17.06 9.76 -6.09
N SER A 134 -16.69 11.03 -6.09
CA SER A 134 -17.46 12.09 -6.76
C SER A 134 -16.86 12.46 -8.13
N GLY A 135 -17.70 12.47 -9.16
CA GLY A 135 -17.35 12.95 -10.49
C GLY A 135 -18.45 12.73 -11.53
N GLY A 136 -18.15 13.07 -12.77
CA GLY A 136 -19.09 12.99 -13.90
C GLY A 136 -19.40 11.58 -14.36
N ILE A 137 -20.63 11.38 -14.81
CA ILE A 137 -21.11 10.21 -15.56
C ILE A 137 -21.92 10.67 -16.77
N ILE A 138 -22.10 9.75 -17.73
CA ILE A 138 -23.00 9.90 -18.85
C ILE A 138 -24.16 8.93 -18.67
N GLU A 139 -25.38 9.44 -18.79
CA GLU A 139 -26.61 8.66 -18.79
C GLU A 139 -27.21 8.64 -20.19
N LEU A 140 -27.60 7.46 -20.69
CA LEU A 140 -28.21 7.29 -22.00
C LEU A 140 -29.34 6.26 -21.97
N GLN A 141 -30.37 6.48 -22.79
CA GLN A 141 -31.44 5.51 -22.98
C GLN A 141 -31.05 4.52 -24.07
N TYR A 142 -30.97 3.23 -23.74
CA TYR A 142 -30.68 2.16 -24.68
C TYR A 142 -31.72 1.05 -24.51
N ASP A 143 -32.46 0.74 -25.58
CA ASP A 143 -33.51 -0.30 -25.59
C ASP A 143 -34.56 -0.15 -24.46
N GLY A 144 -34.95 1.10 -24.17
CA GLY A 144 -35.91 1.43 -23.11
C GLY A 144 -35.35 1.33 -21.68
N GLN A 145 -34.05 1.07 -21.53
CA GLN A 145 -33.35 1.06 -20.25
C GLN A 145 -32.38 2.22 -20.15
N THR A 146 -32.28 2.78 -18.94
CA THR A 146 -31.27 3.80 -18.63
C THR A 146 -29.95 3.11 -18.34
N VAL A 147 -28.92 3.45 -19.11
CA VAL A 147 -27.57 2.92 -18.92
C VAL A 147 -26.63 4.06 -18.56
N ARG A 148 -25.73 3.80 -17.59
CA ARG A 148 -24.80 4.80 -17.06
C ARG A 148 -23.36 4.38 -17.34
N PHE A 149 -22.56 5.34 -17.77
CA PHE A 149 -21.16 5.14 -18.11
C PHE A 149 -20.30 6.21 -17.44
N GLY A 150 -19.06 5.87 -17.10
CA GLY A 150 -18.09 6.86 -16.65
C GLY A 150 -16.94 6.24 -15.90
N ASN A 151 -15.76 6.83 -16.02
CA ASN A 151 -14.57 6.42 -15.27
C ASN A 151 -14.77 6.53 -13.75
N SER A 152 -15.75 7.32 -13.31
CA SER A 152 -16.19 7.44 -11.92
C SER A 152 -16.62 6.08 -11.32
N TYR A 153 -17.28 5.20 -12.10
CA TYR A 153 -17.64 3.84 -11.63
C TYR A 153 -16.38 2.99 -11.39
N THR A 154 -15.44 3.04 -12.33
CA THR A 154 -14.15 2.35 -12.20
C THR A 154 -13.37 2.88 -10.99
N ALA A 155 -13.43 4.18 -10.73
CA ALA A 155 -12.75 4.80 -9.59
C ALA A 155 -13.37 4.32 -8.27
N ALA A 156 -14.70 4.40 -8.13
CA ALA A 156 -15.41 3.97 -6.93
C ALA A 156 -15.20 2.48 -6.62
N SER A 157 -15.34 1.61 -7.62
CA SER A 157 -15.07 0.16 -7.48
C SER A 157 -13.64 -0.10 -7.04
N ARG A 158 -12.66 0.63 -7.59
CA ARG A 158 -11.27 0.46 -7.21
C ARG A 158 -10.96 0.95 -5.80
N LEU A 159 -11.60 2.02 -5.34
CA LEU A 159 -11.50 2.45 -3.94
C LEU A 159 -12.08 1.38 -3.01
N GLN A 160 -13.20 0.76 -3.39
CA GLN A 160 -13.76 -0.37 -2.65
C GLN A 160 -12.78 -1.56 -2.59
N ASP A 161 -12.18 -1.97 -3.72
CA ASP A 161 -11.18 -3.05 -3.76
C ASP A 161 -10.02 -2.80 -2.77
N LEU A 162 -9.55 -1.55 -2.74
CA LEU A 162 -8.39 -1.13 -1.96
C LEU A 162 -8.64 -1.08 -0.45
N CYS A 163 -9.90 -1.12 -0.02
CA CYS A 163 -10.24 -1.22 1.40
C CYS A 163 -9.52 -2.40 2.05
N GLY A 164 -9.50 -3.57 1.39
CA GLY A 164 -8.79 -4.75 1.88
C GLY A 164 -7.27 -4.55 2.01
N HIS A 165 -6.65 -3.83 1.08
CA HIS A 165 -5.20 -3.58 1.08
C HIS A 165 -4.79 -2.68 2.26
N PHE A 166 -5.53 -1.60 2.49
CA PHE A 166 -5.30 -0.65 3.57
C PHE A 166 -5.95 -1.09 4.89
N GLY A 167 -6.66 -2.21 4.88
CA GLY A 167 -7.36 -2.73 6.05
C GLY A 167 -8.48 -1.81 6.54
N THR A 168 -9.03 -0.97 5.67
CA THR A 168 -10.13 -0.02 5.92
C THR A 168 -11.49 -0.64 5.53
N SER A 169 -12.59 -0.13 6.07
CA SER A 169 -13.94 -0.55 5.62
C SER A 169 -14.51 0.38 4.55
N ILE A 170 -14.00 1.61 4.51
CA ILE A 170 -14.39 2.64 3.55
C ILE A 170 -13.16 3.38 3.04
N LEU A 171 -13.15 3.66 1.74
CA LEU A 171 -12.25 4.62 1.11
C LEU A 171 -13.04 5.61 0.28
N MET A 172 -12.65 6.88 0.32
CA MET A 172 -13.29 7.95 -0.43
C MET A 172 -12.26 8.87 -1.10
N ASP A 173 -12.66 9.51 -2.19
CA ASP A 173 -11.82 10.52 -2.85
C ASP A 173 -11.81 11.86 -2.09
N ARG A 174 -10.91 12.76 -2.50
CA ARG A 174 -10.73 14.08 -1.90
C ARG A 174 -12.01 14.92 -1.88
N ASN A 175 -12.79 14.92 -2.96
CA ASN A 175 -13.97 15.78 -3.06
C ASN A 175 -15.02 15.36 -2.02
N VAL A 176 -15.22 14.05 -1.87
CA VAL A 176 -16.11 13.51 -0.83
C VAL A 176 -15.54 13.82 0.56
N ALA A 177 -14.26 13.58 0.80
CA ALA A 177 -13.65 13.83 2.10
C ALA A 177 -13.79 15.28 2.58
N LEU A 178 -13.50 16.26 1.72
CA LEU A 178 -13.50 17.67 2.09
C LEU A 178 -14.91 18.30 2.20
N ALA A 179 -15.95 17.58 1.75
CA ALA A 179 -17.33 18.05 1.81
C ALA A 179 -18.00 17.94 3.19
N GLN A 180 -17.38 17.24 4.16
CA GLN A 180 -18.10 16.72 5.35
C GLN A 180 -18.23 17.68 6.55
N GLY A 181 -17.90 18.97 6.40
CA GLY A 181 -18.09 19.97 7.45
C GLY A 181 -17.50 19.54 8.80
N ASP A 182 -18.33 19.43 9.84
CA ASP A 182 -17.93 19.04 11.20
C ASP A 182 -17.35 17.63 11.31
N ASP A 183 -17.74 16.70 10.41
CA ASP A 183 -17.22 15.34 10.41
C ASP A 183 -15.79 15.25 9.86
N LEU A 184 -15.24 16.34 9.29
CA LEU A 184 -13.88 16.39 8.78
C LEU A 184 -12.82 16.05 9.84
N LYS A 185 -13.12 16.28 11.12
CA LYS A 185 -12.26 15.91 12.27
C LYS A 185 -12.06 14.40 12.44
N TYR A 186 -12.93 13.57 11.85
CA TYR A 186 -12.82 12.11 11.84
C TYR A 186 -12.21 11.57 10.52
N ILE A 187 -11.86 12.45 9.57
CA ILE A 187 -11.41 12.02 8.24
C ILE A 187 -9.88 11.97 8.19
N SER A 188 -9.37 10.77 7.96
CA SER A 188 -7.94 10.50 7.81
C SER A 188 -7.57 10.33 6.34
N CYS A 189 -6.54 11.04 5.90
CA CYS A 189 -5.89 10.80 4.62
C CYS A 189 -5.11 9.48 4.70
N VAL A 190 -5.30 8.63 3.71
CA VAL A 190 -4.57 7.35 3.58
C VAL A 190 -3.37 7.53 2.67
N GLY A 191 -3.49 8.33 1.62
CA GLY A 191 -2.38 8.63 0.72
C GLY A 191 -2.82 9.13 -0.64
N LYS A 192 -1.84 9.25 -1.54
CA LYS A 192 -2.03 9.55 -2.95
C LYS A 192 -1.59 8.33 -3.73
N ILE A 193 -2.48 7.72 -4.50
CA ILE A 193 -2.22 6.48 -5.22
C ILE A 193 -2.61 6.65 -6.69
N THR A 194 -1.94 5.94 -7.60
CA THR A 194 -2.46 5.74 -8.96
C THR A 194 -2.93 4.30 -9.09
N PRO A 195 -4.25 4.04 -9.04
CA PRO A 195 -4.75 2.70 -9.20
C PRO A 195 -4.53 2.19 -10.63
N LYS A 196 -4.49 0.87 -10.81
CA LYS A 196 -4.33 0.25 -12.13
C LYS A 196 -5.47 0.68 -13.06
N GLY A 197 -5.11 1.21 -14.24
CA GLY A 197 -6.06 1.70 -15.25
C GLY A 197 -6.35 3.20 -15.18
N PHE A 198 -5.75 3.91 -14.22
CA PHE A 198 -5.80 5.37 -14.15
C PHE A 198 -4.49 5.98 -14.64
N ASN A 199 -4.61 7.12 -15.32
CA ASN A 199 -3.46 7.90 -15.80
C ASN A 199 -3.13 9.06 -14.87
N HIS A 200 -3.90 9.23 -13.80
CA HIS A 200 -3.71 10.28 -12.80
C HIS A 200 -3.98 9.72 -11.38
N PRO A 201 -3.27 10.26 -10.38
CA PRO A 201 -3.40 9.80 -9.01
C PRO A 201 -4.68 10.32 -8.36
N ILE A 202 -5.17 9.55 -7.39
CA ILE A 202 -6.31 9.87 -6.55
C ILE A 202 -5.81 10.00 -5.11
N HIS A 203 -6.19 11.08 -4.45
CA HIS A 203 -6.03 11.18 -3.00
C HIS A 203 -7.16 10.43 -2.33
N ILE A 204 -6.80 9.48 -1.48
CA ILE A 204 -7.74 8.58 -0.81
C ILE A 204 -7.79 8.88 0.68
N PHE A 205 -8.99 8.81 1.23
CA PHE A 205 -9.31 9.13 2.61
C PHE A 205 -10.18 8.02 3.19
N THR A 206 -10.16 7.90 4.51
CA THR A 206 -11.02 7.01 5.28
C THR A 206 -11.62 7.77 6.47
N VAL A 207 -12.49 7.11 7.22
CA VAL A 207 -13.13 7.67 8.41
C VAL A 207 -12.74 6.86 9.65
N ASP A 208 -12.20 7.56 10.64
CA ASP A 208 -11.85 7.04 11.95
C ASP A 208 -12.78 7.69 12.99
N LYS A 209 -13.92 7.06 13.25
CA LYS A 209 -14.99 7.55 14.16
C LYS A 209 -15.31 6.47 15.21
N PRO A 210 -15.64 6.84 16.46
CA PRO A 210 -16.03 5.87 17.49
C PRO A 210 -17.11 4.89 17.01
N GLY A 211 -16.91 3.60 17.29
CA GLY A 211 -17.83 2.52 16.90
C GLY A 211 -17.81 2.14 15.42
N ILE A 212 -17.03 2.84 14.60
CA ILE A 212 -16.86 2.56 13.18
C ILE A 212 -15.46 2.00 12.92
N HIS A 213 -15.38 1.11 11.94
CA HIS A 213 -14.13 0.59 11.43
C HIS A 213 -13.32 -0.22 12.47
N ARG A 214 -12.15 0.28 12.87
CA ARG A 214 -11.28 -0.30 13.90
C ARG A 214 -11.35 0.43 15.23
N CYS A 215 -12.14 1.50 15.31
CA CYS A 215 -12.25 2.33 16.49
C CYS A 215 -13.31 1.74 17.44
N PRO A 216 -12.96 1.39 18.68
CA PRO A 216 -13.93 1.03 19.70
C PRO A 216 -14.99 2.12 19.90
N VAL A 217 -16.15 1.75 20.44
CA VAL A 217 -17.24 2.71 20.74
C VAL A 217 -16.83 3.65 21.86
N ASP A 218 -16.03 3.16 22.81
CA ASP A 218 -15.53 3.84 24.00
C ASP A 218 -14.14 4.48 23.81
N VAL A 219 -13.69 4.63 22.55
CA VAL A 219 -12.40 5.26 22.25
C VAL A 219 -12.35 6.69 22.78
N ASP A 220 -11.19 7.07 23.32
CA ASP A 220 -10.91 8.45 23.71
C ASP A 220 -10.89 9.35 22.46
N GLU A 221 -11.97 10.12 22.26
CA GLU A 221 -12.14 10.98 21.09
C GLU A 221 -11.04 12.03 20.96
N GLU A 222 -10.50 12.55 22.07
CA GLU A 222 -9.43 13.56 22.02
C GLU A 222 -8.15 12.95 21.46
N LYS A 223 -7.78 11.74 21.91
CA LYS A 223 -6.65 11.00 21.34
C LYS A 223 -6.88 10.64 19.88
N LEU A 224 -8.11 10.27 19.53
CA LEU A 224 -8.47 9.97 18.14
C LEU A 224 -8.30 11.20 17.24
N PHE A 225 -8.76 12.37 17.68
CA PHE A 225 -8.56 13.63 16.94
C PHE A 225 -7.08 14.00 16.79
N GLN A 226 -6.28 13.80 17.83
CA GLN A 226 -4.83 14.02 17.76
C GLN A 226 -4.17 13.08 16.75
N TYR A 227 -4.55 11.80 16.75
CA TYR A 227 -4.12 10.84 15.74
C TYR A 227 -4.49 11.30 14.32
N VAL A 228 -5.75 11.64 14.05
CA VAL A 228 -6.22 12.07 12.72
C VAL A 228 -5.42 13.28 12.24
N LYS A 229 -5.20 14.26 13.13
CA LYS A 229 -4.41 15.46 12.83
C LYS A 229 -2.96 15.15 12.48
N ILE A 230 -2.30 14.29 13.28
CA ILE A 230 -0.90 13.92 13.05
C ILE A 230 -0.77 13.08 11.79
N LYS A 231 -1.65 12.10 11.57
CA LYS A 231 -1.69 11.28 10.35
C LYS A 231 -1.88 12.13 9.10
N ASN A 232 -2.84 13.05 9.10
CA ASN A 232 -3.07 13.96 7.97
C ASN A 232 -1.84 14.82 7.67
N THR A 233 -1.17 15.32 8.71
CA THR A 233 0.08 16.06 8.57
C THR A 233 1.21 15.17 8.01
N ALA A 234 1.30 13.93 8.48
CA ALA A 234 2.29 12.97 8.01
C ALA A 234 2.10 12.64 6.52
N ILE A 235 0.86 12.41 6.11
CA ILE A 235 0.52 12.14 4.71
C ILE A 235 0.69 13.39 3.83
N GLU A 236 0.51 14.60 4.38
CA GLU A 236 0.84 15.83 3.67
C GLU A 236 2.35 15.94 3.38
N TYR A 237 3.21 15.58 4.33
CA TYR A 237 4.65 15.45 4.05
C TYR A 237 4.95 14.30 3.11
N PHE A 238 4.23 13.19 3.18
CA PHE A 238 4.42 12.07 2.26
C PHE A 238 4.10 12.48 0.82
N CYS A 239 2.92 13.04 0.57
CA CYS A 239 2.43 13.36 -0.77
C CYS A 239 2.93 14.71 -1.32
N GLY A 240 3.34 15.63 -0.44
CA GLY A 240 3.53 17.04 -0.76
C GLY A 240 2.21 17.82 -0.88
N ASN A 241 2.30 19.14 -0.72
CA ASN A 241 1.22 20.09 -0.94
C ASN A 241 1.76 21.41 -1.53
N GLU A 242 1.71 21.51 -2.85
CA GLU A 242 2.20 22.68 -3.60
C GLU A 242 1.52 23.99 -3.17
N LYS A 243 0.21 23.96 -2.90
CA LYS A 243 -0.55 25.16 -2.47
C LYS A 243 -0.05 25.73 -1.14
N ARG A 244 0.62 24.91 -0.32
CA ARG A 244 1.21 25.29 0.97
C ARG A 244 2.74 25.34 0.93
N GLY A 245 3.35 25.17 -0.25
CA GLY A 245 4.81 25.12 -0.41
C GLY A 245 5.48 23.90 0.23
N ILE A 246 4.73 22.83 0.52
CA ILE A 246 5.25 21.61 1.14
C ILE A 246 5.69 20.66 0.03
N LYS A 247 6.97 20.33 -0.01
CA LYS A 247 7.50 19.27 -0.89
C LYS A 247 7.40 17.90 -0.20
N PRO A 248 7.31 16.79 -0.96
CA PRO A 248 7.41 15.45 -0.39
C PRO A 248 8.69 15.29 0.44
N ASP A 249 8.53 14.86 1.68
CA ASP A 249 9.59 14.65 2.68
C ASP A 249 9.31 13.33 3.40
N PHE A 250 9.86 12.25 2.87
CA PHE A 250 9.62 10.89 3.36
C PHE A 250 10.18 10.66 4.78
N PRO A 251 11.40 11.12 5.13
CA PRO A 251 11.89 11.05 6.50
C PRO A 251 10.93 11.70 7.51
N LYS A 252 10.46 12.93 7.23
CA LYS A 252 9.53 13.64 8.11
C LYS A 252 8.14 13.01 8.14
N ALA A 253 7.67 12.50 7.00
CA ALA A 253 6.44 11.73 6.93
C ALA A 253 6.54 10.47 7.81
N ARG A 254 7.64 9.72 7.70
CA ARG A 254 7.90 8.51 8.48
C ARG A 254 7.89 8.76 9.98
N GLU A 255 8.59 9.80 10.44
CA GLU A 255 8.60 10.20 11.86
C GLU A 255 7.18 10.43 12.39
N LYS A 256 6.38 11.19 11.64
CA LYS A 256 5.00 11.50 12.02
C LYS A 256 4.05 10.31 11.89
N LEU A 257 4.27 9.42 10.92
CA LEU A 257 3.50 8.19 10.79
C LEU A 257 3.74 7.24 11.97
N TYR A 258 4.98 7.14 12.48
CA TYR A 258 5.22 6.39 13.72
C TYR A 258 4.54 7.03 14.94
N GLN A 259 4.51 8.36 15.02
CA GLN A 259 3.76 9.07 16.06
C GLN A 259 2.25 8.80 15.95
N ALA A 260 1.70 8.82 14.74
CA ALA A 260 0.30 8.50 14.49
C ALA A 260 -0.04 7.04 14.87
N GLU A 261 0.78 6.07 14.44
CA GLU A 261 0.59 4.65 14.76
C GLU A 261 0.60 4.41 16.27
N ARG A 262 1.51 5.07 17.01
CA ARG A 262 1.55 4.97 18.48
C ARG A 262 0.26 5.49 19.10
N LEU A 263 -0.21 6.68 18.71
CA LEU A 263 -1.45 7.27 19.22
C LEU A 263 -2.67 6.40 18.89
N PHE A 264 -2.75 5.89 17.65
CA PHE A 264 -3.85 5.02 17.24
C PHE A 264 -3.88 3.74 18.06
N ARG A 265 -2.71 3.12 18.29
CA ARG A 265 -2.59 1.92 19.11
C ARG A 265 -2.92 2.17 20.57
N GLU A 266 -2.51 3.29 21.13
CA GLU A 266 -2.86 3.71 22.50
C GLU A 266 -4.36 3.98 22.65
N ALA A 267 -5.00 4.55 21.64
CA ALA A 267 -6.43 4.86 21.66
C ALA A 267 -7.31 3.61 21.42
N THR A 268 -6.93 2.75 20.47
CA THR A 268 -7.80 1.66 19.97
C THR A 268 -7.36 0.26 20.40
N GLY A 269 -6.14 0.09 20.90
CA GLY A 269 -5.52 -1.21 21.14
C GLY A 269 -5.15 -1.99 19.86
N ARG A 270 -5.33 -1.39 18.67
CA ARG A 270 -5.14 -2.03 17.37
C ARG A 270 -4.10 -1.28 16.55
N LYS A 271 -3.60 -1.92 15.50
CA LYS A 271 -2.72 -1.29 14.52
C LYS A 271 -3.49 -0.64 13.38
N ASP A 272 -2.98 0.48 12.87
CA ASP A 272 -3.50 1.10 11.66
C ASP A 272 -2.76 0.54 10.43
N ILE A 273 -3.41 -0.41 9.77
CA ILE A 273 -2.84 -1.05 8.57
C ILE A 273 -2.57 -0.02 7.48
N ALA A 274 -3.39 1.03 7.35
CA ALA A 274 -3.16 2.04 6.33
C ALA A 274 -1.82 2.75 6.55
N THR A 275 -1.51 3.09 7.80
CA THR A 275 -0.22 3.67 8.19
C THR A 275 0.93 2.68 8.00
N GLU A 276 0.76 1.41 8.36
CA GLU A 276 1.76 0.36 8.09
C GLU A 276 2.07 0.20 6.59
N ARG A 277 1.06 0.30 5.71
CA ARG A 277 1.26 0.25 4.24
C ARG A 277 2.10 1.42 3.74
N VAL A 278 1.80 2.64 4.20
CA VAL A 278 2.58 3.82 3.79
C VAL A 278 4.00 3.76 4.35
N LEU A 279 4.17 3.34 5.62
CA LEU A 279 5.49 3.13 6.21
C LEU A 279 6.29 2.06 5.45
N GLY A 280 5.64 0.96 5.05
CA GLY A 280 6.25 -0.08 4.22
C GLY A 280 6.72 0.46 2.88
N TYR A 281 5.89 1.27 2.21
CA TYR A 281 6.27 1.92 0.95
C TYR A 281 7.44 2.88 1.12
N ILE A 282 7.44 3.72 2.17
CA ILE A 282 8.58 4.60 2.47
C ILE A 282 9.85 3.79 2.76
N GLY A 283 9.73 2.62 3.39
CA GLY A 283 10.85 1.71 3.63
C GLY A 283 11.39 1.05 2.36
N GLU A 284 10.54 0.76 1.36
CA GLU A 284 10.96 0.27 0.05
C GLU A 284 11.51 1.41 -0.84
N HIS A 285 10.96 2.61 -0.69
CA HIS A 285 11.30 3.81 -1.45
C HIS A 285 11.73 4.91 -0.50
N ASN A 286 12.98 4.90 -0.05
CA ASN A 286 13.48 5.85 0.96
C ASN A 286 13.42 7.34 0.54
N LEU A 287 13.24 7.62 -0.76
CA LEU A 287 12.99 8.96 -1.32
C LEU A 287 11.85 8.90 -2.35
N PRO A 288 11.11 10.02 -2.53
CA PRO A 288 10.16 10.13 -3.62
C PRO A 288 10.85 9.89 -4.96
N THR A 289 10.29 9.01 -5.78
CA THR A 289 10.74 8.88 -7.17
C THR A 289 10.48 10.17 -7.94
N SER A 290 11.18 10.38 -9.05
CA SER A 290 11.02 11.59 -9.87
C SER A 290 9.58 11.82 -10.35
N ASP A 291 8.81 10.75 -10.51
CA ASP A 291 7.39 10.76 -10.87
C ASP A 291 6.44 10.67 -9.67
N PHE A 292 6.92 10.63 -8.43
CA PHE A 292 6.06 10.44 -7.26
C PHE A 292 5.04 11.57 -7.08
N ILE A 293 5.41 12.82 -7.39
CA ILE A 293 4.46 13.94 -7.33
C ILE A 293 3.32 13.72 -8.33
N SER A 294 3.60 13.23 -9.53
CA SER A 294 2.59 13.02 -10.58
C SER A 294 1.88 11.68 -10.49
N ALA A 295 2.46 10.65 -9.88
CA ALA A 295 1.93 9.28 -9.85
C ALA A 295 1.51 8.80 -8.44
N GLY A 296 1.98 9.44 -7.37
CA GLY A 296 1.79 8.97 -5.99
C GLY A 296 2.40 7.57 -5.75
N MET A 297 1.90 6.90 -4.71
CA MET A 297 2.24 5.53 -4.37
C MET A 297 1.70 4.57 -5.43
N LYS A 298 2.61 3.83 -6.09
CA LYS A 298 2.28 2.76 -7.03
C LYS A 298 2.06 1.47 -6.25
N LEU A 299 0.88 0.88 -6.42
CA LEU A 299 0.50 -0.36 -5.76
C LEU A 299 0.87 -1.53 -6.67
N GLU A 300 2.07 -2.10 -6.51
CA GLU A 300 2.47 -3.31 -7.25
C GLU A 300 1.76 -4.55 -6.69
N SER A 301 1.33 -5.46 -7.58
CA SER A 301 0.55 -6.64 -7.20
C SER A 301 1.36 -7.75 -6.51
N LYS A 302 2.68 -7.59 -6.35
CA LYS A 302 3.57 -8.60 -5.74
C LYS A 302 4.80 -7.99 -5.05
N SER A 303 4.63 -7.17 -4.02
CA SER A 303 5.59 -7.14 -2.92
C SER A 303 4.79 -6.93 -1.65
N GLY A 304 4.64 -7.99 -0.86
CA GLY A 304 4.22 -7.82 0.51
C GLY A 304 5.28 -6.99 1.22
N SER A 305 4.84 -5.89 1.83
CA SER A 305 5.51 -5.13 2.88
C SER A 305 6.47 -6.00 3.69
N ALA A 306 7.72 -6.08 3.27
CA ALA A 306 8.74 -6.87 3.93
C ALA A 306 9.30 -6.01 5.07
N PRO A 307 9.14 -6.40 6.36
CA PRO A 307 9.89 -5.82 7.46
C PRO A 307 11.38 -5.74 7.13
N LEU A 308 12.14 -4.90 7.82
CA LEU A 308 13.60 -4.81 7.63
C LEU A 308 14.23 -6.21 7.79
N GLY A 309 13.67 -7.04 8.68
CA GLY A 309 14.03 -8.46 8.81
C GLY A 309 13.90 -9.28 7.51
N VAL A 310 12.86 -9.05 6.71
CA VAL A 310 12.65 -9.71 5.42
C VAL A 310 13.54 -9.09 4.33
N GLN A 311 13.93 -7.83 4.43
CA GLN A 311 14.94 -7.23 3.56
C GLN A 311 16.35 -7.79 3.87
N LEU A 312 16.69 -7.96 5.15
CA LEU A 312 17.89 -8.70 5.61
C LEU A 312 17.83 -10.19 5.24
N PHE A 313 16.64 -10.78 5.18
CA PHE A 313 16.46 -12.17 4.75
C PHE A 313 16.77 -12.38 3.26
N ARG A 314 16.63 -11.32 2.44
CA ARG A 314 16.94 -11.35 1.00
C ARG A 314 18.45 -11.29 0.69
N LEU A 315 19.32 -11.13 1.70
CA LEU A 315 20.76 -10.92 1.53
C LEU A 315 21.53 -12.09 0.90
N SER A 316 20.93 -13.30 0.76
CA SER A 316 21.52 -14.37 -0.05
C SER A 316 20.53 -15.52 -0.31
N GLN A 317 20.30 -15.87 -1.58
CA GLN A 317 19.49 -17.04 -1.97
C GLN A 317 20.05 -18.39 -1.48
N ASP A 318 21.32 -18.44 -1.07
CA ASP A 318 21.92 -19.62 -0.44
C ASP A 318 21.77 -19.61 1.09
N LEU A 319 21.45 -18.46 1.70
CA LEU A 319 21.24 -18.36 3.16
C LEU A 319 19.92 -19.06 3.52
N LEU A 320 18.90 -18.85 2.68
CA LEU A 320 17.62 -19.55 2.66
C LEU A 320 17.72 -21.08 2.71
N LYS A 321 18.76 -21.65 2.10
CA LYS A 321 18.96 -23.12 2.05
C LYS A 321 19.52 -23.69 3.35
N SER A 322 19.88 -22.84 4.31
CA SER A 322 20.63 -23.24 5.52
C SER A 322 20.08 -22.67 6.84
N LEU A 323 18.84 -22.17 6.85
CA LEU A 323 18.27 -21.50 8.03
C LEU A 323 17.86 -22.47 9.14
N ASP A 324 18.47 -22.28 10.30
CA ASP A 324 18.12 -22.85 11.59
C ASP A 324 16.86 -22.12 12.16
N ARG A 325 16.01 -22.83 12.93
CA ARG A 325 14.75 -22.29 13.51
C ARG A 325 14.93 -21.02 14.35
N GLU A 326 16.07 -20.90 15.02
CA GLU A 326 16.45 -19.77 15.88
C GLU A 326 16.63 -18.45 15.11
N PHE A 327 17.08 -18.50 13.85
CA PHE A 327 17.18 -17.32 12.98
C PHE A 327 15.81 -16.81 12.54
N PHE A 328 14.86 -17.71 12.23
CA PHE A 328 13.52 -17.29 11.81
C PHE A 328 12.77 -16.56 12.93
N ASP A 329 12.81 -17.11 14.15
CA ASP A 329 12.14 -16.50 15.30
C ASP A 329 12.72 -15.11 15.62
N THR A 330 14.03 -14.93 15.52
CA THR A 330 14.68 -13.64 15.84
C THR A 330 14.46 -12.56 14.78
N PHE A 331 14.41 -12.90 13.49
CA PHE A 331 14.30 -11.90 12.41
C PHE A 331 12.87 -11.65 11.94
N VAL A 332 11.93 -12.57 12.21
CA VAL A 332 10.55 -12.49 11.71
C VAL A 332 9.54 -12.29 12.85
N LEU A 333 9.74 -12.89 14.02
CA LEU A 333 8.80 -12.77 15.16
C LEU A 333 9.18 -11.67 16.14
N ASN A 334 10.48 -11.41 16.34
CA ASN A 334 10.97 -10.34 17.19
C ASN A 334 11.49 -9.17 16.34
N THR A 335 10.84 -8.00 16.38
CA THR A 335 11.24 -6.81 15.61
C THR A 335 11.96 -5.76 16.46
N ASP A 336 12.20 -6.02 17.75
CA ASP A 336 12.74 -5.02 18.68
C ASP A 336 14.14 -4.51 18.27
N TRP A 337 14.90 -5.37 17.59
CA TRP A 337 16.21 -5.02 17.04
C TRP A 337 16.12 -4.00 15.89
N GLU A 338 14.99 -3.89 15.17
CA GLU A 338 14.82 -2.92 14.08
C GLU A 338 14.99 -1.48 14.58
N GLN A 339 14.60 -1.22 15.84
CA GLN A 339 14.74 0.10 16.48
C GLN A 339 16.20 0.47 16.78
N SER A 340 17.10 -0.51 16.79
CA SER A 340 18.53 -0.30 17.05
C SER A 340 19.30 0.14 15.79
N PHE A 341 18.67 0.06 14.61
CA PHE A 341 19.24 0.55 13.37
C PHE A 341 18.84 2.00 13.11
N ARG A 342 19.83 2.86 12.92
CA ARG A 342 19.66 4.25 12.50
C ARG A 342 19.96 4.39 11.02
N LEU A 343 19.08 5.05 10.30
CA LEU A 343 19.32 5.38 8.89
C LEU A 343 20.30 6.56 8.81
N GLU A 344 21.35 6.42 8.02
CA GLU A 344 22.37 7.43 7.79
C GLU A 344 22.53 7.68 6.28
N TRP A 345 22.59 8.95 5.91
CA TRP A 345 22.86 9.40 4.54
C TRP A 345 24.31 9.85 4.44
N ARG A 346 24.94 9.53 3.31
CA ARG A 346 26.31 9.96 3.01
C ARG A 346 26.40 10.43 1.57
N GLU A 347 27.10 11.54 1.37
CA GLU A 347 27.33 12.09 0.04
C GLU A 347 28.42 11.29 -0.68
N LYS A 348 28.45 11.41 -2.02
CA LYS A 348 29.52 10.80 -2.82
C LYS A 348 30.88 11.36 -2.37
N GLU A 349 31.90 10.50 -2.36
CA GLU A 349 33.27 10.77 -1.89
C GLU A 349 33.41 10.99 -0.36
N GLU A 350 32.34 10.86 0.42
CA GLU A 350 32.43 10.93 1.87
C GLU A 350 33.10 9.68 2.46
N VAL A 351 33.95 9.86 3.47
CA VAL A 351 34.62 8.76 4.18
C VAL A 351 33.70 8.28 5.30
N ILE A 352 33.28 7.01 5.23
CA ILE A 352 32.36 6.40 6.20
C ILE A 352 33.14 5.73 7.34
N ILE A 353 34.26 5.11 7.00
CA ILE A 353 35.14 4.40 7.95
C ILE A 353 36.58 4.76 7.60
N GLU A 354 37.36 5.13 8.61
CA GLU A 354 38.80 5.32 8.48
C GLU A 354 39.57 4.12 9.04
N LYS A 355 40.58 3.64 8.31
CA LYS A 355 41.49 2.59 8.80
C LYS A 355 42.13 3.01 10.13
N GLY A 356 42.21 2.09 11.07
CA GLY A 356 42.81 2.29 12.40
C GLY A 356 41.90 3.01 13.40
N SER A 357 40.75 3.54 12.98
CA SER A 357 39.76 4.10 13.90
C SER A 357 39.13 3.01 14.79
N ARG A 358 38.61 3.43 15.95
CA ARG A 358 37.84 2.55 16.83
C ARG A 358 36.48 2.27 16.18
N PRO A 359 35.97 1.02 16.26
CA PRO A 359 34.71 0.68 15.64
C PRO A 359 33.54 1.28 16.40
N ASP A 360 32.74 2.08 15.69
CA ASP A 360 31.60 2.84 16.19
C ASP A 360 30.24 2.29 15.72
N GLY A 361 30.25 1.24 14.91
CA GLY A 361 29.05 0.53 14.47
C GLY A 361 29.28 -0.35 13.25
N VAL A 362 28.22 -1.04 12.84
CA VAL A 362 28.17 -1.82 11.61
C VAL A 362 27.15 -1.21 10.67
N TYR A 363 27.44 -1.19 9.37
CA TYR A 363 26.64 -0.51 8.37
C TYR A 363 26.07 -1.52 7.38
N PHE A 364 24.78 -1.42 7.12
CA PHE A 364 24.09 -2.12 6.05
C PHE A 364 23.78 -1.14 4.92
N LEU A 365 24.28 -1.44 3.71
CA LEU A 365 24.12 -0.61 2.53
C LEU A 365 22.77 -0.91 1.86
N ALA A 366 21.76 -0.10 2.16
CA ALA A 366 20.43 -0.23 1.55
C ALA A 366 20.41 0.29 0.11
N LYS A 367 21.17 1.34 -0.18
CA LYS A 367 21.26 1.95 -1.52
C LYS A 367 22.62 2.60 -1.74
N GLY A 368 23.12 2.53 -2.97
CA GLY A 368 24.41 3.07 -3.36
C GLY A 368 25.54 2.04 -3.35
N ARG A 369 26.77 2.53 -3.49
CA ARG A 369 27.98 1.72 -3.58
C ARG A 369 29.10 2.35 -2.78
N VAL A 370 29.86 1.53 -2.06
CA VAL A 370 31.10 1.98 -1.41
C VAL A 370 32.31 1.26 -1.97
N ARG A 371 33.44 1.97 -2.02
CA ARG A 371 34.75 1.43 -2.34
C ARG A 371 35.58 1.34 -1.06
N VAL A 372 36.20 0.20 -0.86
CA VAL A 372 37.10 -0.07 0.27
C VAL A 372 38.52 0.08 -0.24
N VAL A 373 39.32 0.92 0.42
CA VAL A 373 40.69 1.22 0.04
C VAL A 373 41.69 0.79 1.13
N ASP A 374 42.88 0.35 0.70
CA ASP A 374 44.00 0.05 1.59
C ASP A 374 44.77 1.33 2.01
N ALA A 375 45.89 1.17 2.73
CA ALA A 375 46.70 2.29 3.19
C ALA A 375 47.41 3.04 2.04
N GLU A 376 47.57 2.39 0.89
CA GLU A 376 48.17 2.95 -0.31
C GLU A 376 47.12 3.58 -1.24
N GLY A 377 45.85 3.62 -0.82
CA GLY A 377 44.73 4.19 -1.58
C GLY A 377 44.21 3.30 -2.71
N ARG A 378 44.67 2.04 -2.80
CA ARG A 378 44.22 1.09 -3.83
C ARG A 378 42.87 0.51 -3.43
N VAL A 379 41.95 0.41 -4.40
CA VAL A 379 40.63 -0.20 -4.17
C VAL A 379 40.79 -1.71 -4.03
N ILE A 380 40.55 -2.21 -2.82
CA ILE A 380 40.65 -3.64 -2.48
C ILE A 380 39.29 -4.36 -2.54
N ALA A 381 38.19 -3.62 -2.46
CA ALA A 381 36.85 -4.16 -2.62
C ALA A 381 35.84 -3.09 -2.99
N VAL A 382 34.75 -3.52 -3.61
CA VAL A 382 33.54 -2.73 -3.81
C VAL A 382 32.40 -3.45 -3.10
N VAL A 383 31.61 -2.72 -2.32
CA VAL A 383 30.46 -3.22 -1.60
C VAL A 383 29.21 -2.59 -2.22
N ASN A 384 28.24 -3.41 -2.59
CA ASN A 384 27.06 -2.98 -3.34
C ASN A 384 25.79 -3.01 -2.48
N GLU A 385 24.69 -2.51 -3.03
CA GLU A 385 23.38 -2.56 -2.37
C GLU A 385 23.03 -3.98 -1.88
N GLY A 386 22.49 -4.07 -0.67
CA GLY A 386 22.20 -5.34 -0.02
C GLY A 386 23.43 -5.97 0.64
N ASP A 387 24.52 -5.23 0.85
CA ASP A 387 25.68 -5.73 1.58
C ASP A 387 25.93 -5.01 2.91
N VAL A 388 26.69 -5.65 3.80
CA VAL A 388 27.09 -5.12 5.12
C VAL A 388 28.58 -4.76 5.11
N PHE A 389 29.01 -3.71 5.79
CA PHE A 389 30.42 -3.39 5.95
C PHE A 389 30.74 -2.83 7.35
N GLY A 390 32.01 -2.97 7.75
CA GLY A 390 32.51 -2.54 9.06
C GLY A 390 32.37 -3.60 10.16
N GLU A 391 31.67 -4.71 9.90
CA GLU A 391 31.50 -5.84 10.81
C GLU A 391 32.83 -6.48 11.22
N MET A 392 33.83 -6.46 10.32
CA MET A 392 35.13 -7.09 10.53
C MET A 392 35.88 -6.60 11.78
N ALA A 393 35.63 -5.37 12.22
CA ALA A 393 36.28 -4.80 13.39
C ALA A 393 35.73 -5.37 14.71
N TYR A 394 34.59 -6.07 14.70
CA TYR A 394 33.99 -6.69 15.88
C TYR A 394 34.34 -8.18 16.02
N PHE A 395 35.25 -8.69 15.17
CA PHE A 395 35.74 -10.07 15.20
C PHE A 395 37.08 -10.17 15.95
N PRO A 396 37.43 -11.36 16.50
CA PRO A 396 38.23 -11.49 17.72
C PRO A 396 39.69 -11.01 17.70
N THR A 397 40.22 -10.56 16.57
CA THR A 397 41.67 -10.38 16.45
C THR A 397 42.19 -9.00 16.84
N GLU A 398 41.57 -7.85 16.50
CA GLU A 398 42.24 -6.54 16.78
C GLU A 398 41.35 -5.32 17.14
N ASN A 399 40.01 -5.42 17.16
CA ASN A 399 39.07 -4.34 17.57
C ASN A 399 39.36 -2.94 16.97
N VAL A 400 39.90 -2.90 15.75
CA VAL A 400 40.19 -1.69 14.96
C VAL A 400 39.70 -1.87 13.53
N ARG A 401 39.47 -0.76 12.82
CA ARG A 401 39.06 -0.80 11.41
C ARG A 401 40.25 -1.17 10.50
N ASN A 402 40.10 -2.22 9.69
CA ASN A 402 41.20 -2.75 8.88
C ASN A 402 41.41 -2.03 7.53
N ALA A 403 40.43 -1.25 7.07
CA ALA A 403 40.46 -0.55 5.80
C ALA A 403 39.61 0.73 5.85
N THR A 404 39.87 1.65 4.94
CA THR A 404 39.08 2.87 4.78
C THR A 404 37.94 2.60 3.79
N VAL A 405 36.73 3.08 4.09
CA VAL A 405 35.54 2.90 3.26
C VAL A 405 35.04 4.27 2.81
N ILE A 406 34.89 4.45 1.50
CA ILE A 406 34.55 5.72 0.86
C ILE A 406 33.31 5.53 -0.01
N ALA A 407 32.41 6.50 0.00
CA ALA A 407 31.23 6.53 -0.84
C ALA A 407 31.61 6.68 -2.32
N ASP A 408 31.20 5.72 -3.16
CA ASP A 408 31.36 5.76 -4.62
C ASP A 408 30.12 6.37 -5.31
N SER A 409 28.99 6.40 -4.60
CA SER A 409 27.74 7.10 -4.94
C SER A 409 27.14 7.74 -3.69
N GLU A 410 26.03 8.47 -3.82
CA GLU A 410 25.18 8.78 -2.66
C GLU A 410 24.73 7.48 -1.98
N LEU A 411 24.78 7.43 -0.65
CA LEU A 411 24.51 6.21 0.13
C LEU A 411 23.30 6.34 1.04
N VAL A 412 22.63 5.21 1.22
CA VAL A 412 21.67 4.97 2.29
C VAL A 412 22.15 3.80 3.13
N LEU A 413 22.45 4.08 4.40
CA LEU A 413 23.03 3.12 5.32
C LEU A 413 22.09 2.88 6.50
N HIS A 414 21.85 1.63 6.89
CA HIS A 414 21.35 1.34 8.24
C HIS A 414 22.54 1.03 9.14
N ARG A 415 22.81 1.89 10.12
CA ARG A 415 23.85 1.72 11.11
C ARG A 415 23.29 1.12 12.39
N ILE A 416 23.87 0.04 12.87
CA ILE A 416 23.70 -0.46 14.24
C ILE A 416 24.92 -0.06 15.07
N SER A 417 24.69 0.45 16.28
CA SER A 417 25.77 0.81 17.19
C SER A 417 26.56 -0.43 17.62
N GLY A 418 27.83 -0.28 18.00
CA GLY A 418 28.62 -1.41 18.51
C GLY A 418 27.99 -2.06 19.75
N GLU A 419 27.42 -1.26 20.65
CA GLU A 419 26.74 -1.75 21.85
C GLU A 419 25.50 -2.58 21.50
N ASP A 420 24.66 -2.11 20.58
CA ASP A 420 23.45 -2.82 20.18
C ASP A 420 23.77 -4.04 19.33
N PHE A 421 24.82 -3.97 18.51
CA PHE A 421 25.29 -5.11 17.71
C PHE A 421 25.72 -6.29 18.60
N VAL A 422 26.29 -6.02 19.77
CA VAL A 422 26.64 -7.06 20.75
C VAL A 422 25.40 -7.62 21.47
N LYS A 423 24.35 -6.80 21.67
CA LYS A 423 23.10 -7.23 22.33
C LYS A 423 22.28 -8.24 21.51
N PHE A 424 22.48 -8.32 20.20
CA PHE A 424 21.73 -9.22 19.31
C PHE A 424 22.62 -10.28 18.64
N PRO A 425 22.90 -11.41 19.32
CA PRO A 425 23.77 -12.48 18.80
C PRO A 425 23.37 -13.04 17.44
N ALA A 426 22.06 -13.11 17.15
CA ALA A 426 21.58 -13.58 15.84
C ALA A 426 21.99 -12.67 14.68
N ILE A 427 22.00 -11.34 14.90
CA ILE A 427 22.43 -10.34 13.91
C ILE A 427 23.93 -10.42 13.71
N ARG A 428 24.68 -10.55 14.80
CA ARG A 428 26.12 -10.78 14.75
C ARG A 428 26.47 -12.02 13.94
N ASN A 429 25.84 -13.16 14.25
CA ASN A 429 26.07 -14.42 13.54
C ASN A 429 25.70 -14.33 12.04
N LEU A 430 24.63 -13.62 11.70
CA LEU A 430 24.25 -13.37 10.31
C LEU A 430 25.34 -12.59 9.57
N PHE A 431 25.82 -11.49 10.16
CA PHE A 431 26.84 -10.64 9.56
C PHE A 431 28.20 -11.36 9.46
N GLU A 432 28.56 -12.16 10.45
CA GLU A 432 29.73 -13.05 10.42
C GLU A 432 29.68 -14.02 9.24
N ARG A 433 28.54 -14.71 9.03
CA ARG A 433 28.36 -15.64 7.91
C ARG A 433 28.47 -14.91 6.56
N ILE A 434 27.87 -13.73 6.43
CA ILE A 434 27.93 -12.91 5.21
C ILE A 434 29.39 -12.48 4.93
N ALA A 435 30.11 -12.00 5.95
CA ALA A 435 31.51 -11.59 5.85
C ALA A 435 32.42 -12.76 5.44
N HIS A 436 32.27 -13.92 6.09
CA HIS A 436 33.07 -15.10 5.82
C HIS A 436 32.86 -15.63 4.40
N LYS A 437 31.62 -15.60 3.88
CA LYS A 437 31.31 -15.98 2.49
C LYS A 437 32.02 -15.05 1.49
N ARG A 438 32.08 -13.74 1.75
CA ARG A 438 32.81 -12.79 0.89
C ARG A 438 34.31 -13.03 0.90
N LEU A 439 34.90 -13.33 2.06
CA LEU A 439 36.32 -13.70 2.14
C LEU A 439 36.63 -14.96 1.33
N LEU A 440 35.74 -15.96 1.36
CA LEU A 440 35.89 -17.18 0.56
C LEU A 440 35.72 -16.93 -0.94
N GLN A 441 34.80 -16.05 -1.35
CA GLN A 441 34.64 -15.66 -2.75
C GLN A 441 35.86 -14.86 -3.25
N ARG A 442 36.44 -13.99 -2.42
CA ARG A 442 37.68 -13.25 -2.73
C ARG A 442 38.88 -14.18 -2.92
N LYS A 443 39.02 -15.21 -2.09
CA LYS A 443 40.07 -16.24 -2.24
C LYS A 443 39.94 -17.05 -3.53
N LYS A 444 38.72 -17.25 -4.05
CA LYS A 444 38.48 -17.94 -5.32
C LYS A 444 38.70 -17.07 -6.56
N SER A 445 38.71 -15.74 -6.41
CA SER A 445 38.89 -14.78 -7.50
C SER A 445 40.30 -14.18 -7.58
N ALA A 446 41.20 -14.53 -6.67
CA ALA A 446 42.63 -14.20 -6.78
C ALA A 446 43.30 -15.21 -7.72
N PRO A 447 43.96 -14.78 -8.82
CA PRO A 447 44.79 -15.69 -9.60
C PRO A 447 46.00 -16.14 -8.77
N ASP A 448 46.33 -17.43 -8.82
CA ASP A 448 47.57 -17.98 -8.29
C ASP A 448 48.76 -17.23 -8.90
N SER A 449 49.29 -16.27 -8.15
CA SER A 449 50.62 -15.70 -8.36
C SER A 449 51.51 -16.15 -7.22
N ASP A 450 51.76 -17.46 -7.14
CA ASP A 450 52.91 -18.03 -6.46
C ASP A 450 53.03 -19.53 -6.82
N SER A 451 53.67 -19.79 -7.95
CA SER A 451 54.41 -21.04 -8.18
C SER A 451 55.47 -20.77 -9.25
N GLN A 452 56.70 -20.69 -8.74
CA GLN A 452 58.04 -20.78 -9.35
C GLN A 452 58.17 -20.99 -10.86
#